data_AF-A0A6P9AWI4-F1
#
_entry.id   AF-A0A6P9AWI4-F1
#
_cell.length_a   1.000
_cell.length_b   1.000
_cell.length_c   1.000
_cell.angle_alpha   90.00
_cell.angle_beta   90.00
_cell.angle_gamma   90.00
#
_symmetry.space_group_name_H-M   'P 1'
#
loop_
_entity.id
_entity.type
_entity.pdbx_description
1 polymer ?
#
loop_
_entity_poly.entity_id
_entity_poly.type
_entity_poly.pdbx_seq_one_letter_code
_entity_poly.pdbx_strand_id
1 'polypeptide(L)'
;MDSTVHTPRQKRSTPLKERQLSKPLSERTNSSDSERSPDLCHSTQIPRKVVYDQLNHILVSDAALPENVILVNAVDWQGQYVADLLQDQKKPVVCTCSTVEVQAVLSALLTRIQR
;
A
#
# COMPACT_ATOMS: atom_id res chain seq x y z
N MET A 1 -46.56 -32.36 46.83
CA MET A 1 -45.22 -32.77 46.36
C MET A 1 -45.11 -32.25 44.93
N ASP A 2 -44.89 -30.94 44.78
CA ASP A 2 -43.60 -30.24 44.60
C ASP A 2 -43.00 -30.34 43.18
N SER A 3 -42.98 -29.18 42.53
CA SER A 3 -42.08 -28.57 41.52
C SER A 3 -40.87 -29.39 41.02
N THR A 4 -40.42 -29.36 39.76
CA THR A 4 -39.68 -28.25 39.15
C THR A 4 -39.39 -28.45 37.64
N VAL A 5 -39.19 -27.31 36.95
CA VAL A 5 -38.69 -27.07 35.58
C VAL A 5 -37.23 -27.52 35.37
N HIS A 6 -36.82 -27.91 34.15
CA HIS A 6 -35.62 -27.40 33.42
C HIS A 6 -35.12 -28.30 32.25
N THR A 7 -35.11 -27.76 31.02
CA THR A 7 -34.08 -28.02 29.98
C THR A 7 -32.74 -27.33 30.38
N PRO A 8 -31.53 -27.55 29.78
CA PRO A 8 -31.16 -28.18 28.48
C PRO A 8 -29.83 -29.02 28.49
N ARG A 9 -29.40 -29.63 27.36
CA ARG A 9 -28.02 -29.55 26.76
C ARG A 9 -27.71 -30.63 25.69
N GLN A 10 -27.31 -30.13 24.52
CA GLN A 10 -26.32 -30.64 23.55
C GLN A 10 -25.87 -32.10 23.62
N LYS A 11 -25.89 -32.77 22.46
CA LYS A 11 -24.68 -33.34 21.79
C LYS A 11 -24.98 -33.62 20.31
N ARG A 12 -24.23 -32.91 19.45
CA ARG A 12 -24.19 -33.03 17.99
C ARG A 12 -23.63 -34.42 17.62
N SER A 13 -24.44 -35.23 16.96
CA SER A 13 -24.10 -36.59 16.54
C SER A 13 -22.95 -36.62 15.51
N THR A 14 -22.00 -37.51 15.73
CA THR A 14 -21.06 -38.03 14.73
C THR A 14 -21.74 -39.11 13.88
N PRO A 15 -21.36 -39.28 12.61
CA PRO A 15 -21.05 -40.62 12.10
C PRO A 15 -19.72 -40.60 11.32
N LEU A 16 -18.71 -41.37 11.76
CA LEU A 16 -18.40 -42.75 11.33
C LEU A 16 -17.99 -42.90 9.85
N LYS A 17 -16.67 -42.80 9.66
CA LYS A 17 -15.77 -43.81 9.08
C LYS A 17 -15.94 -44.22 7.59
N GLU A 18 -14.89 -43.86 6.85
CA GLU A 18 -14.20 -44.60 5.77
C GLU A 18 -14.99 -45.14 4.58
N ARG A 19 -14.62 -44.59 3.41
CA ARG A 19 -14.15 -45.44 2.31
C ARG A 19 -12.76 -45.00 1.88
N GLN A 20 -11.79 -45.87 2.15
CA GLN A 20 -10.46 -45.86 1.55
C GLN A 20 -10.57 -46.10 0.03
N LEU A 21 -9.81 -45.34 -0.78
CA LEU A 21 -8.96 -45.91 -1.83
C LEU A 21 -7.92 -44.88 -2.34
N SER A 22 -6.73 -44.97 -1.76
CA SER A 22 -5.40 -44.97 -2.39
C SER A 22 -5.14 -44.19 -3.69
N LYS A 23 -4.25 -43.18 -3.60
CA LYS A 23 -2.90 -43.15 -4.24
C LYS A 23 -2.18 -41.80 -3.97
N PRO A 24 -0.98 -41.80 -3.38
CA PRO A 24 -0.05 -40.67 -3.42
C PRO A 24 0.93 -40.87 -4.57
N LEU A 25 1.10 -39.87 -5.45
CA LEU A 25 2.29 -39.80 -6.29
C LEU A 25 2.76 -38.35 -6.38
N SER A 26 3.85 -38.11 -5.66
CA SER A 26 4.74 -36.98 -5.84
C SER A 26 5.17 -36.90 -7.30
N GLU A 27 4.73 -35.87 -8.02
CA GLU A 27 5.45 -35.36 -9.18
C GLU A 27 6.04 -34.00 -8.82
N ARG A 28 7.31 -34.02 -8.42
CA ARG A 28 8.19 -32.87 -8.63
C ARG A 28 8.27 -32.65 -10.14
N THR A 29 7.65 -31.61 -10.63
CA THR A 29 8.07 -30.96 -11.87
C THR A 29 8.37 -29.51 -11.56
N ASN A 30 9.67 -29.22 -11.58
CA ASN A 30 10.21 -27.88 -11.79
C ASN A 30 9.50 -27.24 -12.98
N SER A 31 8.92 -26.07 -12.77
CA SER A 31 9.12 -24.97 -13.71
C SER A 31 9.46 -23.74 -12.88
N SER A 32 10.76 -23.46 -12.81
CA SER A 32 11.22 -22.08 -12.70
C SER A 32 10.72 -21.38 -13.96
N ASP A 33 9.59 -20.71 -13.89
CA ASP A 33 9.22 -19.74 -14.91
C ASP A 33 9.73 -18.38 -14.48
N SER A 34 10.76 -17.97 -15.19
CA SER A 34 11.61 -16.84 -14.91
C SER A 34 10.98 -15.57 -15.50
N GLU A 35 9.88 -15.09 -14.94
CA GLU A 35 9.37 -13.76 -15.29
C GLU A 35 9.91 -12.70 -14.31
N ARG A 36 11.20 -12.83 -13.97
CA ARG A 36 12.02 -11.69 -13.54
C ARG A 36 12.68 -11.10 -14.78
N SER A 37 11.88 -10.78 -15.80
CA SER A 37 12.23 -9.65 -16.64
C SER A 37 12.06 -8.43 -15.73
N PRO A 38 13.12 -7.71 -15.32
CA PRO A 38 12.89 -6.30 -15.10
C PRO A 38 12.44 -5.83 -16.47
N ASP A 39 11.16 -5.49 -16.62
CA ASP A 39 10.74 -4.74 -17.79
C ASP A 39 11.58 -3.47 -17.81
N LEU A 40 12.70 -3.54 -18.55
CA LEU A 40 13.49 -2.42 -19.00
C LEU A 40 12.69 -1.54 -19.96
N CYS A 41 11.37 -1.71 -20.03
CA CYS A 41 10.45 -0.60 -20.18
C CYS A 41 10.63 0.36 -19.00
N HIS A 42 11.74 1.09 -19.06
CA HIS A 42 11.78 2.52 -18.85
C HIS A 42 10.75 3.18 -19.77
N SER A 43 9.46 2.81 -19.62
CA SER A 43 8.39 3.76 -19.82
C SER A 43 8.88 4.97 -19.05
N THR A 44 9.14 6.05 -19.78
CA THR A 44 9.57 7.30 -19.20
C THR A 44 8.40 7.73 -18.33
N GLN A 45 8.34 7.22 -17.10
CA GLN A 45 7.28 7.53 -16.17
C GLN A 45 7.55 8.97 -15.80
N ILE A 46 6.77 9.88 -16.37
CA ILE A 46 6.89 11.30 -16.08
C ILE A 46 6.11 11.56 -14.79
N PRO A 47 6.64 12.36 -13.84
CA PRO A 47 5.88 12.71 -12.64
C PRO A 47 4.57 13.38 -13.03
N ARG A 48 3.47 13.02 -12.35
CA ARG A 48 2.17 13.64 -12.65
C ARG A 48 2.21 15.13 -12.33
N LYS A 49 1.42 15.91 -13.09
CA LYS A 49 1.25 17.36 -12.89
C LYS A 49 0.93 17.72 -11.43
N VAL A 50 0.10 16.92 -10.76
CA VAL A 50 -0.29 17.15 -9.35
C VAL A 50 0.89 17.25 -8.39
N VAL A 51 1.97 16.50 -8.64
CA VAL A 51 3.18 16.54 -7.81
C VAL A 51 3.86 17.92 -7.92
N TYR A 52 3.94 18.45 -9.14
CA TYR A 52 4.51 19.78 -9.37
C TYR A 52 3.62 20.89 -8.79
N ASP A 53 2.30 20.77 -8.92
CA ASP A 53 1.37 21.74 -8.33
C ASP A 53 1.50 21.75 -6.79
N GLN A 54 1.61 20.58 -6.15
CA GLN A 54 1.88 20.45 -4.71
C GLN A 54 3.23 21.04 -4.32
N LEU A 55 4.29 20.75 -5.08
CA LEU A 55 5.62 21.32 -4.85
C LEU A 55 5.62 22.84 -4.99
N ASN A 56 4.94 23.40 -5.98
CA ASN A 56 4.82 24.85 -6.15
C ASN A 56 4.06 25.50 -4.99
N HIS A 57 3.05 24.83 -4.44
CA HIS A 57 2.31 25.30 -3.28
C HIS A 57 3.13 25.24 -1.98
N ILE A 58 4.07 24.31 -1.87
CA ILE A 58 4.94 24.15 -0.69
C ILE A 58 6.19 25.03 -0.79
N LEU A 59 6.75 25.13 -1.99
CA LEU A 59 7.99 25.85 -2.30
C LEU A 59 7.67 27.23 -2.92
N VAL A 60 6.76 27.99 -2.32
CA VAL A 60 6.24 29.27 -2.86
C VAL A 60 7.33 30.33 -3.00
N SER A 61 8.26 30.39 -2.06
CA SER A 61 9.34 31.39 -2.05
C SER A 61 10.68 30.78 -2.46
N ASP A 62 11.42 31.46 -3.33
CA ASP A 62 12.78 31.06 -3.75
C ASP A 62 13.80 31.15 -2.60
N ALA A 63 13.52 31.97 -1.58
CA ALA A 63 14.49 32.33 -0.55
C ALA A 63 14.51 31.42 0.69
N ALA A 64 13.53 30.53 0.88
CA ALA A 64 13.47 29.69 2.08
C ALA A 64 12.85 28.32 1.81
N LEU A 65 13.57 27.27 2.18
CA LEU A 65 13.05 25.91 2.23
C LEU A 65 12.00 25.81 3.36
N PRO A 66 10.88 25.10 3.17
CA PRO A 66 9.96 24.79 4.27
C PRO A 66 10.67 24.04 5.41
N GLU A 67 10.22 24.26 6.64
CA GLU A 67 10.76 23.59 7.84
C GLU A 67 10.56 22.07 7.78
N ASN A 68 9.44 21.63 7.19
CA ASN A 68 9.09 20.23 7.05
C ASN A 68 8.33 19.99 5.74
N VAL A 69 8.59 18.85 5.08
CA VAL A 69 7.82 18.35 3.92
C VAL A 69 7.48 16.90 4.19
N ILE A 70 6.22 16.52 3.99
CA ILE A 70 5.74 15.16 4.21
C ILE A 70 5.49 14.52 2.86
N LEU A 71 6.20 13.43 2.56
CA LEU A 71 5.93 12.60 1.38
C LEU A 71 5.03 11.44 1.79
N VAL A 72 3.92 11.29 1.10
CA VAL A 72 2.99 10.17 1.33
C VAL A 72 2.93 9.34 0.06
N ASN A 73 3.15 8.03 0.19
CA ASN A 73 2.84 7.10 -0.88
C ASN A 73 1.33 6.91 -0.94
N ALA A 74 0.69 7.37 -2.01
CA ALA A 74 -0.76 7.34 -2.19
C ALA A 74 -1.21 6.28 -3.23
N VAL A 75 -0.40 5.24 -3.46
CA VAL A 75 -0.81 4.11 -4.32
C VAL A 75 -2.00 3.35 -3.73
N ASP A 76 -2.03 3.19 -2.41
CA ASP A 76 -3.11 2.51 -1.69
C ASP A 76 -4.04 3.50 -0.95
N TRP A 77 -5.20 2.97 -0.53
CA TRP A 77 -6.24 3.77 0.11
C TRP A 77 -5.82 4.36 1.47
N GLN A 78 -4.91 3.71 2.21
CA GLN A 78 -4.46 4.20 3.52
C GLN A 78 -3.60 5.44 3.31
N GLY A 79 -2.70 5.39 2.33
CA GLY A 79 -1.89 6.52 1.91
C GLY A 79 -2.74 7.73 1.49
N GLN A 80 -3.75 7.50 0.65
CA GLN A 80 -4.66 8.57 0.21
C GLN A 80 -5.41 9.20 1.40
N TYR A 81 -5.96 8.39 2.30
CA TYR A 81 -6.67 8.90 3.48
C TYR A 81 -5.77 9.75 4.40
N VAL A 82 -4.53 9.31 4.63
CA VAL A 82 -3.56 10.09 5.42
C VAL A 82 -3.19 11.39 4.72
N ALA A 83 -3.01 11.37 3.40
CA ALA A 83 -2.72 12.57 2.63
C ALA A 83 -3.86 13.59 2.72
N ASP A 84 -5.10 13.15 2.60
CA ASP A 84 -6.29 14.02 2.71
C ASP A 84 -6.37 14.64 4.11
N LEU A 85 -6.18 13.85 5.17
CA LEU A 85 -6.18 14.36 6.55
C LEU A 85 -5.07 15.40 6.79
N LEU A 86 -3.88 15.18 6.23
CA LEU A 86 -2.76 16.13 6.34
C LEU A 86 -3.02 17.42 5.56
N GLN A 87 -3.67 17.33 4.40
CA GLN A 87 -4.08 18.49 3.60
C GLN A 87 -5.15 19.32 4.31
N ASP A 88 -6.15 18.68 4.94
CA ASP A 88 -7.17 19.36 5.76
C ASP A 88 -6.54 20.13 6.94
N GLN A 89 -5.46 19.58 7.51
CA GLN A 89 -4.66 20.23 8.56
C GLN A 89 -3.66 21.26 8.01
N LYS A 90 -3.72 21.59 6.71
CA LYS A 90 -2.82 22.52 6.01
C LYS A 90 -1.34 22.18 6.19
N LYS A 91 -1.00 20.90 6.28
CA LYS A 91 0.39 20.44 6.33
C LYS A 91 0.97 20.37 4.91
N PRO A 92 2.27 20.66 4.74
CA PRO A 92 2.95 20.57 3.45
C PRO A 92 3.14 19.10 3.04
N VAL A 93 2.15 18.55 2.33
CA VAL A 93 2.12 17.16 1.86
C VAL A 93 2.35 17.07 0.35
N VAL A 94 3.13 16.09 -0.07
CA VAL A 94 3.27 15.69 -1.47
C VAL A 94 2.84 14.23 -1.62
N CYS A 95 1.84 14.00 -2.47
CA CYS A 95 1.33 12.67 -2.79
C CYS A 95 2.16 12.07 -3.91
N THR A 96 2.85 10.97 -3.63
CA THR A 96 3.67 10.23 -4.59
C THR A 96 3.07 8.87 -4.84
N CYS A 97 3.14 8.37 -6.07
CA CYS A 97 2.66 7.04 -6.44
C CYS A 97 3.70 6.21 -7.21
N SER A 98 4.89 6.78 -7.46
CA SER A 98 5.98 6.08 -8.13
C SER A 98 7.34 6.63 -7.70
N THR A 99 8.40 5.88 -8.02
CA THR A 99 9.78 6.30 -7.75
C THR A 99 10.14 7.59 -8.51
N VAL A 100 9.60 7.80 -9.70
CA VAL A 100 9.89 9.00 -10.48
C VAL A 100 9.30 10.26 -9.82
N GLU A 101 8.14 10.14 -9.18
CA GLU A 101 7.56 11.25 -8.42
C GLU A 101 8.40 11.59 -7.19
N VAL A 102 8.91 10.57 -6.48
CA VAL A 102 9.86 10.78 -5.37
C VAL A 102 11.12 11.50 -5.86
N GLN A 103 11.70 11.07 -6.99
CA GLN A 103 12.89 11.71 -7.57
C GLN A 103 12.63 13.17 -7.98
N ALA A 104 11.45 13.47 -8.51
CA ALA A 104 11.07 14.83 -8.87
C ALA A 104 10.99 15.75 -7.64
N VAL A 105 10.40 15.25 -6.54
CA VAL A 105 10.35 15.97 -5.26
C VAL A 105 11.75 16.24 -4.73
N LEU A 106 12.60 15.21 -4.69
CA LEU A 106 13.98 15.36 -4.21
C LEU A 106 14.79 16.34 -5.08
N SER A 107 14.64 16.28 -6.40
CA SER A 107 15.32 17.18 -7.33
C SER A 107 14.89 18.64 -7.14
N ALA A 108 13.58 18.87 -6.93
CA ALA A 108 13.07 20.20 -6.64
C ALA A 108 13.63 20.75 -5.31
N LEU A 109 13.68 19.92 -4.27
CA LEU A 109 14.27 20.30 -2.97
C LEU A 109 15.78 20.57 -3.07
N LEU A 110 16.54 19.71 -3.76
CA LEU A 110 17.96 19.91 -4.00
C LEU A 110 18.24 21.21 -4.74
N THR A 111 17.44 21.50 -5.77
CA THR A 111 17.54 22.76 -6.54
C THR A 111 17.30 23.97 -5.65
N ARG A 112 16.40 23.87 -4.65
CA ARG A 112 16.17 24.94 -3.66
C ARG A 112 17.33 25.10 -2.67
N ILE A 113 17.97 24.01 -2.25
CA ILE A 113 19.10 24.05 -1.31
C ILE A 113 20.36 24.63 -1.96
N GLN A 114 20.57 24.38 -3.25
CA GLN A 114 21.77 24.79 -3.98
C GLN A 114 21.73 26.22 -4.51
N ARG A 115 20.58 26.89 -4.47
CA ARG A 115 20.42 28.30 -4.87
C ARG A 115 20.70 29.24 -3.70
#